data_AF-A0A7V3IZW1-F1
#
_entry.id   AF-A0A7V3IZW1-F1
#
_cell.length_a   1.000
_cell.length_b   1.000
_cell.length_c   1.000
_cell.angle_alpha   90.00
_cell.angle_beta   90.00
_cell.angle_gamma   90.00
#
_symmetry.space_group_name_H-M   'P 1'
#
loop_
_entity.id
_entity.type
_entity.pdbx_description
1 polymer ?
#
loop_
_entity_poly.entity_id
_entity_poly.type
_entity_poly.pdbx_seq_one_letter_code
_entity_poly.pdbx_strand_id
1 'polypeptide(L)'
;MSRLIFETRRRLPPPVTRKGTITIEAPPELPRVIPPPFLQRALPVVIVLLIVGMIIAIVAAGMRLFSPAMLFFPFVIWLAATGLYRGGDKKARTVEVDAERADYLRYLSVVRDNIRAHAADQRAAAHWSHPAPVDLVAIPGSRRQWERDPHDADFLAVRVGLHSAGLDTSLRVSDTADEIDLEPVCHSALRSLLEIGRTVRDVPTAIDLGTVSRITVIGEPDEVRAALRAWIAQAVTWHDPTVLGVAVAAADLETPTWSWLKWLPHVDIPGRVDGVGPARYLTTNADELAALLGPALTDRPAFTGAPAEALRHVLIVVDDPDYDLSASPLPIGRAGITVVQRSATPPHREQYSDPEQPILRIADGAIDRWRTGGWQRYIDIADQFGADDAAHLARRLSRWDSDPTHSGLRSAASRGATFTTLLGIADASRLDVPALWAPRRREDELRVPIGVTATGEPLIFDLKDEAEGGMGPHGLMIGMTGSGKSQTLMSILLALLVTHPADRLIVIYADFKGEAGADSFRNFPQVVAVISNMAEK
;
A
#
# COMPACT_ATOMS: atom_id res chain seq x y z
N MET A 1 4.22 -1.99 32.80
CA MET A 1 4.85 -0.85 32.07
C MET A 1 3.73 0.06 31.59
N SER A 2 3.70 1.36 31.91
CA SER A 2 2.65 2.24 31.34
C SER A 2 3.02 2.72 29.94
N ARG A 3 2.08 2.66 29.00
CA ARG A 3 2.19 3.11 27.61
C ARG A 3 1.54 4.49 27.41
N LEU A 4 2.06 5.25 26.45
CA LEU A 4 1.50 6.51 25.97
C LEU A 4 0.34 6.22 25.01
N ILE A 5 -0.69 7.06 25.04
CA ILE A 5 -1.77 6.96 24.06
C ILE A 5 -1.24 7.46 22.72
N PHE A 6 -1.45 6.67 21.67
CA PHE A 6 -1.22 7.09 20.30
C PHE A 6 -2.51 7.67 19.73
N GLU A 7 -2.45 8.91 19.24
CA GLU A 7 -3.56 9.53 18.52
C GLU A 7 -3.44 9.21 17.04
N THR A 8 -4.46 8.57 16.48
CA THR A 8 -4.53 8.33 15.03
C THR A 8 -4.62 9.66 14.30
N ARG A 9 -3.64 9.91 13.42
CA ARG A 9 -3.56 11.12 12.60
C ARG A 9 -3.78 10.75 11.15
N ARG A 10 -4.34 11.67 10.37
CA ARG A 10 -4.51 11.49 8.94
C ARG A 10 -3.19 11.09 8.28
N ARG A 11 -3.22 10.00 7.51
CA ARG A 11 -2.09 9.50 6.72
C ARG A 11 -1.48 10.60 5.83
N LEU A 12 -0.15 10.61 5.72
CA LEU A 12 0.54 11.47 4.76
C LEU A 12 0.35 10.94 3.34
N PRO A 13 0.04 11.79 2.36
CA PRO A 13 -0.16 11.33 0.99
C PRO A 13 1.14 10.70 0.45
N PRO A 14 1.09 9.50 -0.13
CA PRO A 14 2.26 8.91 -0.78
C PRO A 14 2.64 9.71 -2.04
N PRO A 15 3.87 9.52 -2.56
CA PRO A 15 4.28 10.06 -3.85
C PRO A 15 3.28 9.68 -4.95
N VAL A 16 2.93 10.63 -5.80
CA VAL A 16 1.91 10.43 -6.83
C VAL A 16 2.48 9.53 -7.94
N THR A 17 1.86 8.38 -8.14
CA THR A 17 2.14 7.51 -9.30
C THR A 17 1.27 7.92 -10.48
N ARG A 18 1.87 8.11 -11.65
CA ARG A 18 1.14 8.38 -12.89
C ARG A 18 0.59 7.08 -13.45
N LYS A 19 -0.70 6.80 -13.20
CA LYS A 19 -1.41 5.69 -13.82
C LYS A 19 -1.94 6.14 -15.18
N GLY A 20 -1.66 5.37 -16.23
CA GLY A 20 -2.07 5.73 -17.59
C GLY A 20 -1.64 4.72 -18.64
N THR A 21 -1.83 5.13 -19.90
CA THR A 21 -1.42 4.36 -21.07
C THR A 21 -0.48 5.23 -21.89
N ILE A 22 0.71 4.72 -22.18
CA ILE A 22 1.64 5.35 -23.12
C ILE A 22 1.41 4.69 -24.47
N THR A 23 0.87 5.45 -25.41
CA THR A 23 0.70 5.03 -26.81
C THR A 23 1.97 5.35 -27.59
N ILE A 24 2.53 4.34 -28.23
CA ILE A 24 3.75 4.43 -29.03
C ILE A 24 3.38 4.27 -30.50
N GLU A 25 3.85 5.18 -31.34
CA GLU A 25 3.65 5.12 -32.78
C GLU A 25 4.39 3.93 -33.40
N ALA A 26 3.77 3.30 -34.38
CA ALA A 26 4.36 2.19 -35.11
C ALA A 26 5.63 2.63 -35.86
N PRO A 27 6.61 1.72 -36.07
CA PRO A 27 7.77 2.00 -36.91
C PRO A 27 7.34 2.38 -38.34
N PRO A 28 8.15 3.17 -39.08
CA PRO A 28 7.86 3.47 -40.48
C PRO A 28 7.87 2.18 -41.32
N GLU A 29 7.04 2.16 -42.36
CA GLU A 29 7.01 1.09 -43.35
C GLU A 29 8.22 1.18 -44.29
N LEU A 30 8.73 0.03 -44.70
CA LEU A 30 9.80 -0.05 -45.68
C LEU A 30 9.23 0.32 -47.06
N PRO A 31 9.75 1.37 -47.73
CA PRO A 31 9.23 1.76 -49.03
C PRO A 31 9.39 0.61 -50.03
N ARG A 32 8.27 0.14 -50.58
CA ARG A 32 8.25 -1.00 -51.51
C ARG A 32 9.13 -0.70 -52.71
N VAL A 33 10.16 -1.53 -52.91
CA VAL A 33 11.05 -1.42 -54.06
C VAL A 33 10.31 -1.90 -55.30
N ILE A 34 9.62 -0.99 -55.99
CA ILE A 34 9.08 -1.30 -57.32
C ILE A 34 10.27 -1.38 -58.28
N PRO A 35 10.60 -2.57 -58.84
CA PRO A 35 11.66 -2.66 -59.81
C PRO A 35 11.29 -1.75 -61.00
N PRO A 36 12.25 -0.99 -61.56
CA PRO A 36 11.95 -0.12 -62.68
C PRO A 36 11.35 -0.96 -63.82
N PRO A 37 10.29 -0.47 -64.50
CA PRO A 37 9.60 -1.22 -65.53
C PRO A 37 10.60 -1.72 -66.58
N PHE A 38 10.35 -2.90 -67.14
CA PHE A 38 11.27 -3.55 -68.10
C PHE A 38 11.68 -2.61 -69.24
N LEU A 39 10.78 -1.72 -69.66
CA LEU A 39 11.04 -0.66 -70.64
C LEU A 39 12.18 0.30 -70.23
N GLN A 40 12.25 0.72 -68.97
CA GLN A 40 13.35 1.55 -68.45
C GLN A 40 14.69 0.81 -68.44
N ARG A 41 14.68 -0.51 -68.20
CA ARG A 41 15.88 -1.37 -68.28
C ARG A 41 16.34 -1.63 -69.71
N ALA A 42 15.39 -1.73 -70.65
CA ALA A 42 15.67 -1.94 -72.07
C ALA A 42 16.09 -0.65 -72.79
N LEU A 43 15.68 0.52 -72.30
CA LEU A 43 15.93 1.83 -72.93
C LEU A 43 17.40 2.08 -73.31
N PRO A 44 18.42 1.79 -72.47
CA PRO A 44 19.82 1.97 -72.86
C PRO A 44 20.25 1.05 -74.00
N VAL A 45 19.77 -0.19 -74.00
CA VAL A 45 20.08 -1.19 -75.05
C VAL A 45 19.40 -0.78 -76.36
N VAL A 46 18.16 -0.29 -76.30
CA VAL A 46 17.42 0.23 -77.46
C VAL A 46 18.10 1.47 -78.03
N ILE A 47 18.57 2.40 -77.19
CA ILE A 47 19.32 3.59 -77.62
C ILE A 47 20.64 3.18 -78.28
N VAL A 48 21.39 2.23 -77.71
CA VAL A 48 22.63 1.72 -78.31
C VAL A 48 22.36 1.03 -79.65
N LEU A 49 21.32 0.21 -79.75
CA LEU A 49 20.90 -0.43 -81.00
C LEU A 49 20.48 0.59 -82.06
N LEU A 50 19.78 1.66 -81.68
CA LEU A 50 19.43 2.78 -82.57
C LEU A 50 20.67 3.53 -83.07
N ILE A 51 21.63 3.80 -82.19
CA ILE A 51 22.90 4.46 -82.55
C ILE A 51 23.71 3.58 -83.52
N VAL A 52 23.86 2.29 -83.21
CA VAL A 52 24.58 1.33 -84.06
C VAL A 52 23.87 1.15 -85.41
N GLY A 53 22.53 1.01 -85.40
CA GLY A 53 21.72 0.90 -86.61
C GLY A 53 21.82 2.15 -87.51
N MET A 54 21.82 3.34 -86.92
CA MET A 54 22.02 4.61 -87.64
C MET A 54 23.41 4.69 -88.27
N ILE A 55 24.47 4.28 -87.55
CA ILE A 55 25.84 4.23 -88.08
C ILE A 55 25.93 3.26 -89.26
N ILE A 56 25.33 2.07 -89.16
CA ILE A 56 25.32 1.08 -90.24
C ILE A 56 24.54 1.59 -91.45
N ALA A 57 23.38 2.21 -91.25
CA ALA A 57 22.56 2.77 -92.34
C ALA A 57 23.29 3.88 -93.11
N ILE A 58 24.01 4.76 -92.40
CA ILE A 58 24.82 5.82 -93.02
C ILE A 58 25.95 5.23 -93.87
N VAL A 59 26.61 4.18 -93.38
CA VAL A 59 27.68 3.48 -94.11
C VAL A 59 27.13 2.72 -95.33
N ALA A 60 25.99 2.05 -95.18
CA ALA A 60 25.34 1.30 -96.27
C ALA A 60 24.74 2.21 -97.35
N ALA A 61 24.27 3.41 -97.00
CA ALA A 61 23.74 4.41 -97.93
C ALA A 61 24.82 5.13 -98.78
N GLY A 62 26.11 4.86 -98.55
CA GLY A 62 27.20 5.33 -99.41
C GLY A 62 27.48 6.85 -99.35
N MET A 63 26.93 7.56 -98.37
CA MET A 63 27.18 9.00 -98.18
C MET A 63 28.59 9.25 -97.61
N ARG A 64 29.48 9.83 -98.44
CA ARG A 64 30.89 10.13 -98.10
C ARG A 64 31.16 11.54 -97.53
N LEU A 65 30.12 12.34 -97.31
CA LEU A 65 30.23 13.67 -96.72
C LEU A 65 29.75 13.64 -95.27
N PHE A 66 30.68 13.37 -94.35
CA PHE A 66 30.41 13.42 -92.92
C PHE A 66 30.38 14.88 -92.46
N SER A 67 29.20 15.45 -92.20
CA SER A 67 29.14 16.71 -91.46
C SER A 67 29.45 16.40 -89.98
N PRO A 68 30.40 17.12 -89.34
CA PRO A 68 30.72 16.89 -87.92
C PRO A 68 29.51 16.99 -86.98
N ALA A 69 28.50 17.77 -87.38
CA ALA A 69 27.24 17.93 -86.65
C ALA A 69 26.39 16.64 -86.60
N MET A 70 26.42 15.80 -87.64
CA MET A 70 25.60 14.59 -87.72
C MET A 70 26.12 13.45 -86.84
N LEU A 71 27.44 13.39 -86.62
CA LEU A 71 28.07 12.45 -85.68
C LEU A 71 27.98 12.92 -84.22
N PHE A 72 27.76 14.23 -83.99
CA PHE A 72 27.64 14.81 -82.65
C PHE A 72 26.27 14.53 -82.02
N PHE A 73 25.21 14.42 -82.82
CA PHE A 73 23.84 14.18 -82.36
C PHE A 73 23.65 12.88 -81.53
N PRO A 74 24.13 11.69 -81.97
CA PRO A 74 24.04 10.47 -81.16
C PRO A 74 24.89 10.55 -79.87
N PHE A 75 25.99 11.30 -79.89
CA PHE A 75 26.85 11.48 -78.71
C PHE A 75 26.18 12.33 -77.64
N VAL A 76 25.48 13.41 -78.02
CA VAL A 76 24.71 14.25 -77.09
C VAL A 76 23.54 13.49 -76.48
N ILE A 77 22.83 12.68 -77.28
CA ILE A 77 21.73 11.82 -76.78
C ILE A 77 22.26 10.79 -75.78
N TRP A 78 23.41 10.18 -76.05
CA TRP A 78 24.06 9.24 -75.13
C TRP A 78 24.53 9.93 -73.84
N LEU A 79 25.08 11.14 -73.91
CA LEU A 79 25.49 11.93 -72.74
C LEU A 79 24.28 12.38 -71.90
N ALA A 80 23.19 12.80 -72.54
CA ALA A 80 21.94 13.15 -71.86
C ALA A 80 21.28 11.92 -71.21
N ALA A 81 21.26 10.77 -71.90
CA ALA A 81 20.74 9.52 -71.37
C ALA A 81 21.55 9.02 -70.17
N THR A 82 22.87 9.12 -70.20
CA THR A 82 23.73 8.76 -69.06
C THR A 82 23.58 9.71 -67.87
N GLY A 83 23.32 11.00 -68.11
CA GLY A 83 22.94 11.95 -67.05
C GLY A 83 21.62 11.60 -66.36
N LEU A 84 20.59 11.22 -67.14
CA LEU A 84 19.29 10.79 -66.62
C LEU A 84 19.37 9.45 -65.87
N TYR A 85 20.21 8.52 -66.34
CA TYR A 85 20.43 7.21 -65.69
C TYR A 85 21.30 7.29 -64.43
N ARG A 86 22.29 8.20 -64.38
CA ARG A 86 23.08 8.49 -63.16
C ARG A 86 22.29 9.31 -62.14
N GLY A 87 21.32 10.11 -62.59
CA GLY A 87 20.42 10.88 -61.73
C GLY A 87 19.39 10.05 -60.97
N GLY A 88 19.35 8.72 -61.18
CA GLY A 88 18.49 7.81 -60.46
C GLY A 88 18.90 7.62 -58.99
N ASP A 89 18.48 8.57 -58.14
CA ASP A 89 17.65 8.40 -56.94
C ASP A 89 18.05 7.41 -55.82
N LYS A 90 19.05 6.54 -56.01
CA LYS A 90 19.42 5.53 -55.02
C LYS A 90 20.06 6.15 -53.77
N LYS A 91 20.86 7.20 -53.93
CA LYS A 91 21.49 7.91 -52.79
C LYS A 91 20.53 8.87 -52.08
N ALA A 92 19.63 9.51 -52.81
CA ALA A 92 18.63 10.40 -52.22
C ALA A 92 17.64 9.61 -51.35
N ARG A 93 17.18 8.45 -51.84
CA ARG A 93 16.26 7.57 -51.11
C ARG A 93 16.89 6.91 -49.87
N THR A 94 18.18 6.57 -49.90
CA THR A 94 18.85 6.07 -48.69
C THR A 94 18.97 7.15 -47.62
N VAL A 95 19.22 8.40 -48.02
CA VAL A 95 19.29 9.54 -47.09
C VAL A 95 17.93 9.84 -46.47
N GLU A 96 16.84 9.72 -47.26
CA GLU A 96 15.47 9.87 -46.77
C GLU A 96 15.11 8.82 -45.72
N VAL A 97 15.37 7.54 -46.01
CA VAL A 97 15.16 6.44 -45.04
C VAL A 97 16.02 6.61 -43.79
N ASP A 98 17.28 7.04 -43.94
CA ASP A 98 18.16 7.30 -42.78
C ASP A 98 17.69 8.49 -41.94
N ALA A 99 17.08 9.51 -42.56
CA ALA A 99 16.46 10.63 -41.85
C ALA A 99 15.22 10.18 -41.07
N GLU A 100 14.32 9.41 -41.70
CA GLU A 100 13.14 8.83 -41.03
C GLU A 100 13.52 7.93 -39.85
N ARG A 101 14.55 7.09 -40.02
CA ARG A 101 15.13 6.29 -38.94
C ARG A 101 15.63 7.17 -37.80
N ALA A 102 16.39 8.21 -38.11
CA ALA A 102 16.94 9.11 -37.09
C ALA A 102 15.83 9.83 -36.31
N ASP A 103 14.76 10.23 -36.98
CA ASP A 103 13.60 10.88 -36.36
C ASP A 103 12.81 9.92 -35.47
N TYR A 104 12.54 8.69 -35.94
CA TYR A 104 11.86 7.67 -35.15
C TYR A 104 12.68 7.22 -33.93
N LEU A 105 14.00 7.04 -34.08
CA LEU A 105 14.87 6.70 -32.94
C LEU A 105 14.96 7.84 -31.92
N ARG A 106 14.90 9.11 -32.37
CA ARG A 106 14.82 10.27 -31.47
C ARG A 106 13.51 10.28 -30.71
N TYR A 107 12.40 10.01 -31.39
CA TYR A 107 11.09 9.82 -30.76
C TYR A 107 11.12 8.69 -29.71
N LEU A 108 11.65 7.50 -30.06
CA LEU A 108 11.78 6.38 -29.12
C LEU A 108 12.66 6.71 -27.91
N SER A 109 13.69 7.55 -28.07
CA SER A 109 14.49 8.01 -26.93
C SER A 109 13.65 8.84 -25.95
N VAL A 110 12.81 9.75 -26.45
CA VAL A 110 11.91 10.57 -25.61
C VAL A 110 10.87 9.68 -24.92
N VAL A 111 10.28 8.72 -25.65
CA VAL A 111 9.35 7.74 -25.08
C VAL A 111 10.03 6.90 -23.99
N ARG A 112 11.27 6.44 -24.22
CA ARG A 112 12.05 5.69 -23.23
C ARG A 112 12.28 6.50 -21.96
N ASP A 113 12.62 7.77 -22.07
CA ASP A 113 12.86 8.63 -20.92
C ASP A 113 11.55 8.88 -20.14
N ASN A 114 10.43 8.99 -20.84
CA ASN A 114 9.11 9.04 -20.21
C ASN A 114 8.78 7.71 -19.47
N ILE A 115 9.00 6.55 -20.09
CA ILE A 115 8.82 5.24 -19.44
C ILE A 115 9.68 5.13 -18.18
N ARG A 116 10.94 5.58 -18.23
CA ARG A 116 11.84 5.60 -17.07
C ARG A 116 11.34 6.51 -15.95
N ALA A 117 10.75 7.66 -16.29
CA ALA A 117 10.15 8.54 -15.29
C ALA A 117 8.95 7.86 -14.60
N HIS A 118 8.06 7.22 -15.37
CA HIS A 118 6.95 6.45 -14.79
C HIS A 118 7.42 5.28 -13.90
N ALA A 119 8.47 4.56 -14.34
CA ALA A 119 9.08 3.50 -13.55
C ALA A 119 9.72 4.02 -12.24
N ALA A 120 10.35 5.20 -12.28
CA ALA A 120 10.92 5.85 -11.11
C ALA A 120 9.82 6.31 -10.12
N ASP A 121 8.73 6.89 -10.62
CA ASP A 121 7.57 7.30 -9.81
C ASP A 121 6.94 6.08 -9.12
N GLN A 122 6.74 4.96 -9.84
CA GLN A 122 6.25 3.70 -9.28
C GLN A 122 7.19 3.16 -8.20
N ARG A 123 8.50 3.11 -8.46
CA ARG A 123 9.49 2.64 -7.49
C ARG A 123 9.53 3.53 -6.24
N ALA A 124 9.47 4.85 -6.41
CA ALA A 124 9.46 5.80 -5.29
C ALA A 124 8.22 5.62 -4.40
N ALA A 125 7.05 5.43 -4.99
CA ALA A 125 5.83 5.13 -4.25
C ALA A 125 5.92 3.78 -3.51
N ALA A 126 6.46 2.74 -4.17
CA ALA A 126 6.66 1.44 -3.54
C ALA A 126 7.63 1.51 -2.35
N HIS A 127 8.76 2.22 -2.46
CA HIS A 127 9.67 2.44 -1.33
C HIS A 127 9.08 3.31 -0.22
N TRP A 128 8.21 4.27 -0.55
CA TRP A 128 7.51 5.06 0.45
C TRP A 128 6.62 4.18 1.33
N SER A 129 5.80 3.32 0.72
CA SER A 129 4.92 2.39 1.42
C SER A 129 5.69 1.24 2.08
N HIS A 130 6.74 0.75 1.44
CA HIS A 130 7.51 -0.42 1.85
C HIS A 130 9.01 -0.10 1.90
N PRO A 131 9.47 0.67 2.91
CA PRO A 131 10.90 0.97 3.08
C PRO A 131 11.70 -0.28 3.44
N ALA A 132 13.03 -0.18 3.43
CA ALA A 132 13.88 -1.31 3.81
C ALA A 132 13.68 -1.66 5.30
N PRO A 133 13.83 -2.93 5.70
CA PRO A 133 13.65 -3.35 7.10
C PRO A 133 14.49 -2.54 8.09
N VAL A 134 15.70 -2.15 7.69
CA VAL A 134 16.64 -1.36 8.51
C VAL A 134 16.08 0.04 8.83
N ASP A 135 15.31 0.63 7.93
CA ASP A 135 14.73 1.96 8.09
C ASP A 135 13.52 1.97 9.03
N LEU A 136 12.91 0.80 9.29
CA LEU A 136 11.75 0.68 10.17
C LEU A 136 12.02 1.16 11.59
N VAL A 137 13.26 1.01 12.06
CA VAL A 137 13.70 1.46 13.38
C VAL A 137 13.46 2.96 13.61
N ALA A 138 13.46 3.77 12.55
CA ALA A 138 13.25 5.21 12.65
C ALA A 138 11.76 5.63 12.73
N ILE A 139 10.84 4.75 12.32
CA ILE A 139 9.41 5.06 12.18
C ILE A 139 8.69 5.26 13.53
N PRO A 140 8.90 4.43 14.57
CA PRO A 140 8.19 4.58 15.84
C PRO A 140 8.42 5.94 16.50
N GLY A 141 7.35 6.60 16.91
CA GLY A 141 7.35 7.97 17.44
C GLY A 141 7.31 9.08 16.38
N SER A 142 7.29 8.73 15.10
CA SER A 142 6.98 9.67 14.02
C SER A 142 5.47 9.71 13.74
N ARG A 143 5.03 10.68 12.92
CA ARG A 143 3.64 10.73 12.43
C ARG A 143 3.27 9.55 11.51
N ARG A 144 4.27 8.83 10.99
CA ARG A 144 4.07 7.70 10.06
C ARG A 144 3.90 6.35 10.76
N GLN A 145 4.05 6.30 12.08
CA GLN A 145 3.70 5.11 12.85
C GLN A 145 2.20 4.82 12.66
N TRP A 146 1.84 3.56 12.40
CA TRP A 146 0.45 3.11 12.25
C TRP A 146 -0.38 3.93 11.26
N GLU A 147 0.20 4.27 10.10
CA GLU A 147 -0.45 5.14 9.11
C GLU A 147 -1.42 4.41 8.16
N ARG A 148 -1.45 3.07 8.15
CA ARG A 148 -2.22 2.29 7.18
C ARG A 148 -3.63 1.96 7.69
N ASP A 149 -4.63 2.41 6.95
CA ASP A 149 -6.04 2.17 7.25
C ASP A 149 -6.62 1.03 6.39
N PRO A 150 -7.69 0.35 6.81
CA PRO A 150 -8.35 -0.73 6.05
C PRO A 150 -8.82 -0.35 4.64
N HIS A 151 -8.96 0.95 4.35
CA HIS A 151 -9.40 1.46 3.05
C HIS A 151 -8.22 1.70 2.08
N ASP A 152 -6.99 1.62 2.56
CA ASP A 152 -5.81 1.83 1.74
C ASP A 152 -5.43 0.57 0.95
N ALA A 153 -4.90 0.77 -0.26
CA ALA A 153 -4.51 -0.34 -1.13
C ALA A 153 -3.29 -1.15 -0.63
N ASP A 154 -2.50 -0.59 0.30
CA ASP A 154 -1.35 -1.25 0.93
C ASP A 154 -1.64 -1.73 2.37
N PHE A 155 -2.92 -1.75 2.76
CA PHE A 155 -3.36 -2.37 4.01
C PHE A 155 -3.03 -3.85 4.03
N LEU A 156 -2.46 -4.34 5.14
CA LEU A 156 -2.00 -5.73 5.33
C LEU A 156 -0.97 -6.24 4.30
N ALA A 157 -0.46 -5.37 3.43
CA ALA A 157 0.61 -5.70 2.49
C ALA A 157 1.98 -5.70 3.20
N VAL A 158 2.57 -6.87 3.40
CA VAL A 158 3.85 -7.04 4.08
C VAL A 158 4.97 -7.21 3.07
N ARG A 159 5.96 -6.31 3.10
CA ARG A 159 7.14 -6.39 2.25
C ARG A 159 7.93 -7.66 2.56
N VAL A 160 8.29 -8.41 1.52
CA VAL A 160 9.07 -9.64 1.63
C VAL A 160 10.46 -9.56 0.99
N GLY A 161 10.68 -8.59 0.11
CA GLY A 161 11.96 -8.34 -0.51
C GLY A 161 11.85 -7.50 -1.78
N LEU A 162 12.92 -7.51 -2.56
CA LEU A 162 13.01 -6.81 -3.85
C LEU A 162 12.88 -7.80 -5.00
N HIS A 163 12.09 -7.43 -6.00
CA HIS A 163 11.93 -8.20 -7.22
C HIS A 163 11.71 -7.28 -8.44
N SER A 164 11.81 -7.84 -9.63
CA SER A 164 11.39 -7.17 -10.85
C SER A 164 9.87 -7.26 -11.00
N ALA A 165 9.18 -6.12 -10.96
CA ALA A 165 7.73 -6.04 -11.12
C ALA A 165 7.37 -5.52 -12.52
N GLY A 166 6.14 -5.78 -12.97
CA GLY A 166 5.60 -5.15 -14.16
C GLY A 166 5.41 -3.65 -13.97
N LEU A 167 5.61 -2.86 -15.02
CA LEU A 167 5.27 -1.45 -15.03
C LEU A 167 3.74 -1.28 -14.94
N ASP A 168 3.26 -0.48 -13.99
CA ASP A 168 1.82 -0.24 -13.78
C ASP A 168 1.19 0.54 -14.95
N THR A 169 2.01 1.32 -15.66
CA THR A 169 1.61 2.09 -16.85
C THR A 169 1.59 1.16 -18.06
N SER A 170 0.45 1.05 -18.73
CA SER A 170 0.33 0.15 -19.89
C SER A 170 1.02 0.76 -21.12
N LEU A 171 1.88 -0.02 -21.78
CA LEU A 171 2.54 0.36 -23.02
C LEU A 171 1.77 -0.25 -24.20
N ARG A 172 1.19 0.60 -25.06
CA ARG A 172 0.44 0.16 -26.24
C ARG A 172 1.09 0.71 -27.50
N VAL A 173 1.25 -0.13 -28.51
CA VAL A 173 1.68 0.29 -29.84
C VAL A 173 0.42 0.52 -30.68
N SER A 174 0.37 1.58 -31.46
CA SER A 174 -0.72 1.79 -32.42
C SER A 174 -0.68 0.69 -33.50
N ASP A 175 -1.81 0.00 -33.71
CA ASP A 175 -1.93 -1.05 -34.72
C ASP A 175 -2.01 -0.43 -36.12
N THR A 176 -0.91 -0.50 -36.87
CA THR A 176 -0.92 -0.28 -38.33
C THR A 176 0.27 -1.00 -38.97
N ALA A 177 -0.04 -1.73 -40.05
CA ALA A 177 0.83 -2.52 -40.95
C ALA A 177 1.11 -3.97 -40.53
N ASP A 178 1.13 -4.86 -41.52
CA ASP A 178 1.60 -6.24 -41.38
C ASP A 178 3.08 -6.20 -40.93
N GLU A 179 3.44 -6.99 -39.90
CA GLU A 179 4.76 -6.96 -39.25
C GLU A 179 5.96 -7.16 -40.21
N ILE A 180 5.69 -7.71 -41.40
CA ILE A 180 6.66 -8.03 -42.45
C ILE A 180 7.18 -6.78 -43.19
N ASP A 181 6.37 -5.72 -43.29
CA ASP A 181 6.69 -4.54 -44.10
C ASP A 181 7.35 -3.40 -43.30
N LEU A 182 7.73 -3.62 -42.03
CA LEU A 182 8.31 -2.58 -41.16
C LEU A 182 9.82 -2.38 -41.37
N GLU A 183 10.31 -1.17 -41.10
CA GLU A 183 11.74 -0.89 -41.11
C GLU A 183 12.47 -1.66 -39.99
N PRO A 184 13.49 -2.49 -40.30
CA PRO A 184 14.03 -3.48 -39.37
C PRO A 184 14.76 -2.88 -38.16
N VAL A 185 15.44 -1.74 -38.29
CA VAL A 185 16.19 -1.10 -37.20
C VAL A 185 15.23 -0.50 -36.18
N CYS A 186 14.24 0.24 -36.65
CA CYS A 186 13.19 0.88 -35.87
C CYS A 186 12.31 -0.16 -35.18
N HIS A 187 11.94 -1.23 -35.91
CA HIS A 187 11.18 -2.34 -35.34
C HIS A 187 11.97 -3.07 -34.24
N SER A 188 13.24 -3.38 -34.48
CA SER A 188 14.10 -4.02 -33.47
C SER A 188 14.27 -3.12 -32.23
N ALA A 189 14.50 -1.83 -32.41
CA ALA A 189 14.62 -0.87 -31.32
C ALA A 189 13.34 -0.76 -30.49
N LEU A 190 12.17 -0.73 -31.14
CA LEU A 190 10.87 -0.73 -30.47
C LEU A 190 10.66 -2.03 -29.68
N ARG A 191 10.93 -3.20 -30.27
CA ARG A 191 10.82 -4.50 -29.59
C ARG A 191 11.69 -4.55 -28.34
N SER A 192 12.96 -4.17 -28.44
CA SER A 192 13.88 -4.11 -27.29
C SER A 192 13.41 -3.11 -26.22
N LEU A 193 12.85 -1.96 -26.62
CA LEU A 193 12.29 -0.99 -25.67
C LEU A 193 11.08 -1.58 -24.93
N LEU A 194 10.19 -2.30 -25.61
CA LEU A 194 9.02 -2.93 -25.00
C LEU A 194 9.41 -4.08 -24.06
N GLU A 195 10.36 -4.91 -24.45
CA GLU A 195 10.83 -6.02 -23.61
C GLU A 195 11.45 -5.52 -22.30
N ILE A 196 12.33 -4.51 -22.37
CA ILE A 196 13.00 -3.95 -21.20
C ILE A 196 12.07 -3.04 -20.40
N GLY A 197 11.35 -2.15 -21.10
CA GLY A 197 10.53 -1.08 -20.52
C GLY A 197 9.25 -1.56 -19.82
N ARG A 198 8.83 -2.81 -20.02
CA ARG A 198 7.70 -3.43 -19.31
C ARG A 198 8.04 -3.84 -17.87
N THR A 199 9.32 -3.91 -17.51
CA THR A 199 9.76 -4.39 -16.20
C THR A 199 10.49 -3.29 -15.43
N VAL A 200 10.12 -3.13 -14.16
CA VAL A 200 10.78 -2.24 -13.21
C VAL A 200 11.57 -3.09 -12.23
N ARG A 201 12.89 -2.90 -12.19
CA ARG A 201 13.80 -3.64 -11.30
C ARG A 201 13.77 -3.08 -9.88
N ASP A 202 14.15 -3.92 -8.92
CA ASP A 202 14.37 -3.56 -7.51
C ASP A 202 13.15 -2.87 -6.87
N VAL A 203 11.95 -3.36 -7.18
CA VAL A 203 10.71 -2.87 -6.58
C VAL A 203 10.43 -3.68 -5.30
N PRO A 204 10.14 -3.01 -4.17
CA PRO A 204 9.63 -3.69 -2.99
C PRO A 204 8.34 -4.44 -3.30
N THR A 205 8.40 -5.76 -3.21
CA THR A 205 7.24 -6.63 -3.40
C THR A 205 6.71 -7.05 -2.04
N ALA A 206 5.38 -7.02 -1.91
CA ALA A 206 4.68 -7.37 -0.70
C ALA A 206 3.74 -8.56 -0.92
N ILE A 207 3.54 -9.35 0.14
CA ILE A 207 2.47 -10.33 0.24
C ILE A 207 1.31 -9.67 0.98
N ASP A 208 0.12 -9.74 0.40
CA ASP A 208 -1.10 -9.27 1.05
C ASP A 208 -1.64 -10.36 1.99
N LEU A 209 -1.59 -10.11 3.30
CA LEU A 209 -2.11 -11.05 4.30
C LEU A 209 -3.65 -11.14 4.25
N GLY A 210 -4.35 -10.17 3.68
CA GLY A 210 -5.80 -10.21 3.50
C GLY A 210 -6.26 -11.27 2.49
N THR A 211 -5.42 -11.59 1.50
CA THR A 211 -5.73 -12.59 0.45
C THR A 211 -5.13 -13.96 0.72
N VAL A 212 -4.34 -14.10 1.79
CA VAL A 212 -3.63 -15.34 2.11
C VAL A 212 -4.07 -15.88 3.46
N SER A 213 -4.56 -17.11 3.46
CA SER A 213 -4.98 -17.81 4.69
C SER A 213 -3.81 -18.55 5.34
N ARG A 214 -2.88 -19.09 4.54
CA ARG A 214 -1.74 -19.88 5.03
C ARG A 214 -0.48 -19.63 4.23
N ILE A 215 0.65 -19.42 4.89
CA ILE A 215 1.97 -19.34 4.25
C ILE A 215 2.85 -20.45 4.83
N THR A 216 3.24 -21.41 4.00
CA THR A 216 4.21 -22.43 4.41
C THR A 216 5.59 -22.01 3.94
N VAL A 217 6.54 -21.90 4.87
CA VAL A 217 7.91 -21.49 4.58
C VAL A 217 8.87 -22.65 4.83
N ILE A 218 9.74 -22.91 3.86
CA ILE A 218 10.72 -24.00 3.85
C ILE A 218 12.10 -23.38 3.67
N GLY A 219 13.11 -23.86 4.39
CA GLY A 219 14.47 -23.35 4.27
C GLY A 219 15.26 -23.58 5.54
N GLU A 220 16.48 -23.04 5.55
CA GLU A 220 17.34 -23.07 6.73
C GLU A 220 16.70 -22.28 7.88
N PRO A 221 16.68 -22.78 9.14
CA PRO A 221 15.95 -22.16 10.23
C PRO A 221 16.32 -20.69 10.46
N ASP A 222 17.60 -20.33 10.35
CA ASP A 222 18.07 -18.98 10.63
C ASP A 222 17.65 -17.98 9.53
N GLU A 223 17.71 -18.38 8.26
CA GLU A 223 17.22 -17.55 7.14
C GLU A 223 15.71 -17.36 7.21
N VAL A 224 14.97 -18.44 7.49
CA VAL A 224 13.50 -18.38 7.62
C VAL A 224 13.12 -17.48 8.78
N ARG A 225 13.73 -17.63 9.95
CA ARG A 225 13.46 -16.77 11.12
C ARG A 225 13.83 -15.31 10.83
N ALA A 226 14.92 -15.05 10.10
CA ALA A 226 15.29 -13.68 9.71
C ALA A 226 14.25 -13.03 8.79
N ALA A 227 13.70 -13.77 7.83
CA ALA A 227 12.63 -13.30 6.97
C ALA A 227 11.31 -13.12 7.74
N LEU A 228 10.93 -14.07 8.59
CA LEU A 228 9.73 -13.96 9.43
C LEU A 228 9.80 -12.75 10.36
N ARG A 229 10.96 -12.48 10.97
CA ARG A 229 11.17 -11.25 11.76
C ARG A 229 11.01 -10.00 10.90
N ALA A 230 11.52 -9.98 9.68
CA ALA A 230 11.35 -8.85 8.76
C ALA A 230 9.87 -8.61 8.44
N TRP A 231 9.12 -9.67 8.15
CA TRP A 231 7.69 -9.60 7.83
C TRP A 231 6.86 -9.11 9.02
N ILE A 232 7.09 -9.67 10.21
CA ILE A 232 6.41 -9.25 11.44
C ILE A 232 6.76 -7.80 11.76
N ALA A 233 8.05 -7.43 11.73
CA ALA A 233 8.51 -6.06 11.98
C ALA A 233 7.86 -5.05 11.03
N GLN A 234 7.77 -5.38 9.74
CA GLN A 234 7.06 -4.56 8.75
C GLN A 234 5.58 -4.46 9.11
N ALA A 235 4.90 -5.56 9.42
CA ALA A 235 3.48 -5.56 9.72
C ALA A 235 3.13 -4.71 10.95
N VAL A 236 3.83 -4.90 12.07
CA VAL A 236 3.53 -4.23 13.37
C VAL A 236 3.92 -2.75 13.41
N THR A 237 4.83 -2.32 12.52
CA THR A 237 5.23 -0.90 12.44
C THR A 237 4.17 -0.04 11.75
N TRP A 238 3.44 -0.62 10.80
CA TRP A 238 2.47 0.10 9.97
C TRP A 238 1.01 -0.07 10.37
N HIS A 239 0.68 -1.07 11.17
CA HIS A 239 -0.70 -1.35 11.60
C HIS A 239 -0.86 -1.18 13.10
N ASP A 240 -2.00 -0.61 13.48
CA ASP A 240 -2.40 -0.43 14.86
C ASP A 240 -2.63 -1.79 15.58
N PRO A 241 -2.28 -1.94 16.88
CA PRO A 241 -2.54 -3.18 17.63
C PRO A 241 -4.02 -3.57 17.74
N THR A 242 -4.95 -2.62 17.55
CA THR A 242 -6.40 -2.87 17.48
C THR A 242 -6.82 -3.53 16.17
N VAL A 243 -6.07 -3.28 15.10
CA VAL A 243 -6.37 -3.78 13.74
C VAL A 243 -5.55 -5.02 13.40
N LEU A 244 -4.32 -5.13 13.90
CA LEU A 244 -3.44 -6.28 13.69
C LEU A 244 -3.00 -6.88 15.03
N GLY A 245 -3.16 -8.20 15.16
CA GLY A 245 -2.59 -9.01 16.22
C GLY A 245 -1.51 -9.96 15.72
N VAL A 246 -0.56 -10.26 16.60
CA VAL A 246 0.48 -11.26 16.33
C VAL A 246 0.44 -12.32 17.42
N ALA A 247 0.46 -13.58 17.02
CA ALA A 247 0.47 -14.74 17.89
C ALA A 247 1.58 -15.67 17.46
N VAL A 248 2.39 -16.19 18.39
CA VAL A 248 3.54 -17.04 18.05
C VAL A 248 3.57 -18.28 18.94
N ALA A 249 3.70 -19.45 18.29
CA ALA A 249 3.99 -20.72 18.90
C ALA A 249 5.41 -21.16 18.51
N ALA A 250 6.31 -21.22 19.47
CA ALA A 250 7.69 -21.66 19.25
C ALA A 250 8.25 -22.36 20.49
N ALA A 251 8.98 -23.47 20.30
CA ALA A 251 9.53 -24.25 21.41
C ALA A 251 10.45 -23.43 22.35
N ASP A 252 11.18 -22.45 21.80
CA ASP A 252 12.08 -21.58 22.56
C ASP A 252 11.74 -20.10 22.38
N LEU A 253 10.91 -19.58 23.28
CA LEU A 253 10.50 -18.17 23.32
C LEU A 253 11.49 -17.25 24.06
N GLU A 254 12.41 -17.83 24.83
CA GLU A 254 13.35 -17.05 25.65
C GLU A 254 14.60 -16.64 24.87
N THR A 255 14.89 -17.34 23.78
CA THR A 255 15.97 -16.94 22.87
C THR A 255 15.76 -15.55 22.24
N PRO A 256 16.85 -14.87 21.83
CA PRO A 256 16.77 -13.60 21.09
C PRO A 256 15.92 -13.66 19.82
N THR A 257 15.71 -14.86 19.26
CA THR A 257 14.90 -15.10 18.07
C THR A 257 13.46 -14.59 18.21
N TRP A 258 12.82 -14.85 19.36
CA TRP A 258 11.40 -14.57 19.58
C TRP A 258 11.12 -13.73 20.84
N SER A 259 12.05 -13.66 21.79
CA SER A 259 11.88 -12.91 23.04
C SER A 259 11.58 -11.43 22.83
N TRP A 260 11.99 -10.85 21.68
CA TRP A 260 11.69 -9.46 21.33
C TRP A 260 10.20 -9.15 21.21
N LEU A 261 9.38 -10.14 20.86
CA LEU A 261 7.93 -9.98 20.76
C LEU A 261 7.28 -9.62 22.09
N LYS A 262 7.93 -9.92 23.22
CA LYS A 262 7.43 -9.63 24.58
C LYS A 262 7.15 -8.15 24.82
N TRP A 263 7.78 -7.25 24.07
CA TRP A 263 7.59 -5.81 24.19
C TRP A 263 6.46 -5.28 23.29
N LEU A 264 6.07 -5.99 22.25
CA LEU A 264 5.09 -5.48 21.28
C LEU A 264 3.68 -5.38 21.90
N PRO A 265 2.92 -4.32 21.62
CA PRO A 265 1.51 -4.24 22.02
C PRO A 265 0.61 -5.18 21.19
N HIS A 266 1.03 -5.57 19.99
CA HIS A 266 0.25 -6.41 19.07
C HIS A 266 0.05 -7.86 19.55
N VAL A 267 0.90 -8.32 20.48
CA VAL A 267 0.80 -9.68 21.04
C VAL A 267 -0.10 -9.76 22.27
N ASP A 268 -0.62 -8.64 22.76
CA ASP A 268 -1.40 -8.62 23.98
C ASP A 268 -2.79 -9.26 23.77
N ILE A 269 -3.25 -9.93 24.82
CA ILE A 269 -4.61 -10.46 24.92
C ILE A 269 -5.50 -9.38 25.56
N PRO A 270 -6.53 -8.88 24.86
CA PRO A 270 -7.42 -7.86 25.40
C PRO A 270 -8.07 -8.32 26.73
N GLY A 271 -8.05 -7.45 27.74
CA GLY A 271 -8.73 -7.69 29.02
C GLY A 271 -8.13 -8.77 29.94
N ARG A 272 -7.00 -9.39 29.57
CA ARG A 272 -6.30 -10.38 30.42
C ARG A 272 -4.93 -9.90 30.87
N VAL A 273 -4.65 -10.00 32.16
CA VAL A 273 -3.36 -9.65 32.79
C VAL A 273 -2.65 -10.93 33.21
N ASP A 274 -1.34 -10.99 32.98
CA ASP A 274 -0.48 -12.10 33.39
C ASP A 274 0.82 -11.57 34.05
N GLY A 275 0.90 -11.76 35.37
CA GLY A 275 2.03 -11.32 36.18
C GLY A 275 2.32 -9.82 36.07
N VAL A 276 3.40 -9.47 35.37
CA VAL A 276 3.98 -8.10 35.31
C VAL A 276 3.40 -7.21 34.20
N GLY A 277 2.47 -7.73 33.39
CA GLY A 277 1.85 -6.99 32.28
C GLY A 277 0.65 -7.73 31.68
N PRO A 278 0.17 -7.32 30.50
CA PRO A 278 -0.85 -8.06 29.76
C PRO A 278 -0.41 -9.50 29.51
N ALA A 279 -1.41 -10.40 29.49
CA ALA A 279 -1.22 -11.72 28.93
C ALA A 279 -0.90 -11.59 27.44
N ARG A 280 -0.08 -12.50 26.90
CA ARG A 280 0.47 -12.41 25.55
C ARG A 280 0.16 -13.68 24.76
N TYR A 281 -0.05 -13.54 23.46
CA TYR A 281 -0.17 -14.66 22.51
C TYR A 281 1.21 -15.24 22.16
N LEU A 282 1.99 -15.61 23.18
CA LEU A 282 3.29 -16.26 23.04
C LEU A 282 3.24 -17.57 23.82
N THR A 283 3.26 -18.70 23.12
CA THR A 283 3.21 -20.03 23.76
C THR A 283 4.30 -20.94 23.21
N THR A 284 4.64 -21.99 23.96
CA THR A 284 5.59 -23.00 23.50
C THR A 284 4.96 -24.05 22.61
N ASN A 285 3.63 -24.24 22.72
CA ASN A 285 2.85 -25.20 21.93
C ASN A 285 1.75 -24.48 21.14
N ALA A 286 1.54 -24.88 19.89
CA ALA A 286 0.49 -24.39 19.01
C ALA A 286 -0.93 -24.80 19.45
N ASP A 287 -1.11 -25.95 20.10
CA ASP A 287 -2.43 -26.36 20.62
C ASP A 287 -2.89 -25.47 21.78
N GLU A 288 -1.94 -25.10 22.66
CA GLU A 288 -2.17 -24.13 23.72
C GLU A 288 -2.50 -22.74 23.14
N LEU A 289 -1.80 -22.36 22.06
CA LEU A 289 -2.09 -21.11 21.35
C LEU A 289 -3.51 -21.10 20.79
N ALA A 290 -3.95 -22.21 20.19
CA ALA A 290 -5.30 -22.36 19.66
C ALA A 290 -6.35 -22.22 20.78
N ALA A 291 -6.11 -22.79 21.96
CA ALA A 291 -6.99 -22.63 23.11
C ALA A 291 -7.09 -21.17 23.60
N LEU A 292 -5.96 -20.43 23.64
CA LEU A 292 -5.94 -19.02 23.99
C LEU A 292 -6.66 -18.13 22.95
N LEU A 293 -6.53 -18.49 21.68
CA LEU A 293 -7.14 -17.76 20.58
C LEU A 293 -8.63 -18.08 20.38
N GLY A 294 -9.07 -19.28 20.78
CA GLY A 294 -10.44 -19.77 20.60
C GLY A 294 -11.54 -18.74 20.88
N PRO A 295 -11.58 -18.11 22.08
CA PRO A 295 -12.60 -17.12 22.41
C PRO A 295 -12.63 -15.91 21.47
N ALA A 296 -11.47 -15.48 20.93
CA ALA A 296 -11.38 -14.32 20.05
C ALA A 296 -11.76 -14.62 18.58
N LEU A 297 -11.83 -15.91 18.22
CA LEU A 297 -11.93 -16.36 16.82
C LEU A 297 -13.18 -17.19 16.53
N THR A 298 -13.97 -17.55 17.56
CA THR A 298 -15.12 -18.46 17.45
C THR A 298 -16.19 -17.94 16.47
N ASP A 299 -16.48 -16.64 16.49
CA ASP A 299 -17.55 -16.01 15.70
C ASP A 299 -17.13 -15.58 14.29
N ARG A 300 -15.91 -15.93 13.85
CA ARG A 300 -15.39 -15.48 12.54
C ARG A 300 -15.93 -16.33 11.39
N PRO A 301 -16.34 -15.70 10.27
CA PRO A 301 -16.78 -16.42 9.08
C PRO A 301 -15.61 -17.17 8.41
N ALA A 302 -15.94 -18.07 7.51
CA ALA A 302 -14.96 -18.74 6.65
C ALA A 302 -14.22 -17.72 5.78
N PHE A 303 -12.97 -18.04 5.45
CA PHE A 303 -12.14 -17.26 4.54
C PHE A 303 -12.69 -17.36 3.12
N THR A 304 -12.83 -16.21 2.46
CA THR A 304 -13.38 -16.11 1.10
C THR A 304 -12.44 -15.36 0.14
N GLY A 305 -11.22 -15.04 0.57
CA GLY A 305 -10.28 -14.22 -0.20
C GLY A 305 -10.66 -12.74 -0.31
N ALA A 306 -11.81 -12.33 0.24
CA ALA A 306 -12.26 -10.95 0.26
C ALA A 306 -11.91 -10.26 1.60
N PRO A 307 -11.63 -8.94 1.60
CA PRO A 307 -11.38 -8.20 2.82
C PRO A 307 -12.63 -8.23 3.71
N ALA A 308 -12.48 -8.75 4.92
CA ALA A 308 -13.55 -8.73 5.91
C ALA A 308 -13.60 -7.35 6.57
N GLU A 309 -14.70 -6.63 6.40
CA GLU A 309 -14.90 -5.34 7.07
C GLU A 309 -14.96 -5.53 8.60
N ALA A 310 -14.23 -4.68 9.31
CA ALA A 310 -14.25 -4.52 10.77
C ALA A 310 -13.68 -5.66 11.66
N LEU A 311 -12.92 -6.62 11.12
CA LEU A 311 -12.24 -7.63 11.93
C LEU A 311 -10.76 -7.27 12.20
N ARG A 312 -10.32 -7.47 13.45
CA ARG A 312 -8.89 -7.47 13.80
C ARG A 312 -8.20 -8.64 13.10
N HIS A 313 -7.28 -8.36 12.19
CA HIS A 313 -6.48 -9.37 11.52
C HIS A 313 -5.51 -10.01 12.52
N VAL A 314 -5.35 -11.34 12.52
CA VAL A 314 -4.43 -12.05 13.42
C VAL A 314 -3.43 -12.86 12.60
N LEU A 315 -2.16 -12.47 12.71
CA LEU A 315 -1.02 -13.20 12.16
C LEU A 315 -0.55 -14.24 13.17
N ILE A 316 -0.71 -15.52 12.85
CA ILE A 316 -0.28 -16.64 13.70
C ILE A 316 1.00 -17.23 13.11
N VAL A 317 2.08 -17.30 13.88
CA VAL A 317 3.36 -17.87 13.44
C VAL A 317 3.66 -19.14 14.23
N VAL A 318 3.94 -20.22 13.52
CA VAL A 318 4.32 -21.52 14.09
C VAL A 318 5.75 -21.85 13.67
N ASP A 319 6.69 -21.82 14.62
CA ASP A 319 8.12 -22.14 14.42
C ASP A 319 8.48 -23.60 14.77
N ASP A 320 7.47 -24.47 14.83
CA ASP A 320 7.65 -25.92 14.95
C ASP A 320 7.56 -26.56 13.54
N PRO A 321 8.65 -27.17 13.03
CA PRO A 321 8.69 -27.69 11.66
C PRO A 321 7.89 -28.98 11.49
N ASP A 322 7.64 -29.70 12.60
CA ASP A 322 7.01 -31.01 12.62
C ASP A 322 5.50 -30.93 12.97
N TYR A 323 5.01 -29.72 13.27
CA TYR A 323 3.62 -29.51 13.64
C TYR A 323 2.68 -29.68 12.44
N ASP A 324 1.72 -30.60 12.53
CA ASP A 324 0.75 -30.81 11.45
C ASP A 324 -0.45 -29.86 11.59
N LEU A 325 -0.52 -28.86 10.71
CA LEU A 325 -1.64 -27.94 10.64
C LEU A 325 -2.96 -28.59 10.19
N SER A 326 -2.92 -29.73 9.49
CA SER A 326 -4.14 -30.37 8.97
C SER A 326 -4.98 -31.05 10.05
N ALA A 327 -4.32 -31.51 11.11
CA ALA A 327 -4.94 -32.11 12.30
C ALA A 327 -5.10 -31.10 13.46
N SER A 328 -4.70 -29.85 13.24
CA SER A 328 -4.63 -28.82 14.28
C SER A 328 -6.00 -28.19 14.60
N PRO A 329 -6.26 -27.81 15.87
CA PRO A 329 -7.40 -26.97 16.25
C PRO A 329 -7.24 -25.50 15.82
N LEU A 330 -6.13 -25.11 15.19
CA LEU A 330 -5.93 -23.74 14.73
C LEU A 330 -7.01 -23.37 13.69
N PRO A 331 -7.58 -22.15 13.77
CA PRO A 331 -8.68 -21.71 12.92
C PRO A 331 -8.19 -21.29 11.52
N ILE A 332 -7.61 -22.23 10.80
CA ILE A 332 -7.16 -22.05 9.42
C ILE A 332 -8.37 -21.81 8.53
N GLY A 333 -8.22 -20.94 7.53
CA GLY A 333 -9.29 -20.67 6.57
C GLY A 333 -10.48 -19.93 7.19
N ARG A 334 -10.25 -19.14 8.24
CA ARG A 334 -11.21 -18.13 8.72
C ARG A 334 -10.80 -16.73 8.28
N ALA A 335 -11.79 -15.85 8.14
CA ALA A 335 -11.56 -14.48 7.74
C ALA A 335 -10.69 -13.71 8.76
N GLY A 336 -9.76 -12.90 8.26
CA GLY A 336 -8.88 -12.08 9.08
C GLY A 336 -7.85 -12.89 9.89
N ILE A 337 -7.48 -14.09 9.43
CA ILE A 337 -6.44 -14.91 10.03
C ILE A 337 -5.47 -15.35 8.94
N THR A 338 -4.18 -15.14 9.18
CA THR A 338 -3.12 -15.69 8.35
C THR A 338 -2.19 -16.53 9.21
N VAL A 339 -2.04 -17.81 8.85
CA VAL A 339 -1.14 -18.73 9.55
C VAL A 339 0.15 -18.87 8.77
N VAL A 340 1.28 -18.50 9.37
CA VAL A 340 2.61 -18.70 8.81
C VAL A 340 3.27 -19.86 9.54
N GLN A 341 3.57 -20.93 8.82
CA GLN A 341 4.22 -22.10 9.39
C GLN A 341 5.59 -22.30 8.74
N ARG A 342 6.61 -22.59 9.55
CA ARG A 342 7.84 -23.20 9.07
C ARG A 342 7.62 -24.71 8.93
N SER A 343 8.02 -25.30 7.81
CA SER A 343 7.98 -26.75 7.59
C SER A 343 9.34 -27.24 7.08
N ALA A 344 9.76 -28.41 7.56
CA ALA A 344 10.92 -29.12 7.03
C ALA A 344 10.58 -30.03 5.85
N THR A 345 9.30 -30.35 5.65
CA THR A 345 8.87 -31.30 4.62
C THR A 345 8.61 -30.58 3.30
N PRO A 346 9.30 -30.96 2.20
CA PRO A 346 9.07 -30.36 0.89
C PRO A 346 7.69 -30.75 0.32
N PRO A 347 7.08 -29.90 -0.52
CA PRO A 347 5.79 -30.20 -1.13
C PRO A 347 5.88 -31.41 -2.06
N HIS A 348 4.79 -32.16 -2.16
CA HIS A 348 4.68 -33.23 -3.14
C HIS A 348 4.55 -32.65 -4.56
N ARG A 349 5.10 -33.36 -5.57
CA ARG A 349 5.07 -32.91 -6.97
C ARG A 349 3.66 -32.70 -7.54
N GLU A 350 2.67 -33.40 -6.99
CA GLU A 350 1.27 -33.34 -7.41
C GLU A 350 0.45 -32.31 -6.60
N GLN A 351 1.07 -31.62 -5.63
CA GLN A 351 0.39 -30.63 -4.82
C GLN A 351 0.09 -29.39 -5.67
N TYR A 352 -1.20 -29.06 -5.76
CA TYR A 352 -1.69 -27.88 -6.48
C TYR A 352 -1.20 -26.58 -5.82
N SER A 353 -0.83 -25.61 -6.66
CA SER A 353 -0.42 -24.28 -6.20
C SER A 353 -1.65 -23.41 -5.96
N ASP A 354 -2.18 -23.45 -4.74
CA ASP A 354 -3.23 -22.55 -4.30
C ASP A 354 -2.69 -21.11 -4.14
N PRO A 355 -3.28 -20.09 -4.80
CA PRO A 355 -2.94 -18.69 -4.59
C PRO A 355 -3.04 -18.23 -3.13
N GLU A 356 -4.03 -18.74 -2.38
CA GLU A 356 -4.36 -18.37 -1.00
C GLU A 356 -3.53 -19.13 0.05
N GLN A 357 -2.85 -20.20 -0.39
CA GLN A 357 -1.99 -21.04 0.45
C GLN A 357 -0.60 -21.25 -0.16
N PRO A 358 0.18 -20.17 -0.39
CA PRO A 358 1.49 -20.27 -1.01
C PRO A 358 2.49 -21.06 -0.16
N ILE A 359 3.28 -21.89 -0.86
CA ILE A 359 4.46 -22.54 -0.32
C ILE A 359 5.69 -21.79 -0.83
N LEU A 360 6.49 -21.28 0.09
CA LEU A 360 7.66 -20.47 -0.17
C LEU A 360 8.92 -21.20 0.32
N ARG A 361 9.98 -21.15 -0.48
CA ARG A 361 11.30 -21.63 -0.10
C ARG A 361 12.24 -20.44 -0.01
N ILE A 362 12.92 -20.31 1.13
CA ILE A 362 13.94 -19.32 1.37
C ILE A 362 15.29 -20.04 1.31
N ALA A 363 16.13 -19.62 0.37
CA ALA A 363 17.48 -20.15 0.18
C ALA A 363 18.37 -19.07 -0.44
N ASP A 364 19.60 -18.96 0.05
CA ASP A 364 20.65 -18.08 -0.48
C ASP A 364 20.19 -16.60 -0.58
N GLY A 365 19.36 -16.16 0.37
CA GLY A 365 18.83 -14.79 0.38
C GLY A 365 17.81 -14.49 -0.72
N ALA A 366 17.17 -15.50 -1.31
CA ALA A 366 16.06 -15.35 -2.26
C ALA A 366 14.82 -16.13 -1.81
N ILE A 367 13.66 -15.79 -2.38
CA ILE A 367 12.40 -16.51 -2.13
C ILE A 367 11.89 -17.12 -3.43
N ASP A 368 11.76 -18.43 -3.45
CA ASP A 368 11.10 -19.17 -4.52
C ASP A 368 9.69 -19.56 -4.08
N ARG A 369 8.72 -19.47 -4.99
CA ARG A 369 7.35 -19.93 -4.77
C ARG A 369 7.13 -21.24 -5.51
N TRP A 370 6.52 -22.21 -4.84
CA TRP A 370 6.07 -23.43 -5.49
C TRP A 370 4.90 -23.13 -6.43
N ARG A 371 5.02 -23.53 -7.70
CA ARG A 371 3.96 -23.46 -8.71
C ARG A 371 3.81 -24.78 -9.44
N THR A 372 2.75 -24.91 -10.23
CA THR A 372 2.55 -26.05 -11.13
C THR A 372 3.75 -26.14 -12.09
N GLY A 373 4.63 -27.11 -11.88
CA GLY A 373 5.89 -27.26 -12.64
C GLY A 373 7.18 -27.04 -11.83
N GLY A 374 7.09 -26.72 -10.54
CA GLY A 374 8.24 -26.67 -9.63
C GLY A 374 8.45 -25.31 -8.96
N TRP A 375 9.67 -25.10 -8.45
CA TRP A 375 10.09 -23.84 -7.83
C TRP A 375 10.30 -22.76 -8.88
N GLN A 376 9.62 -21.62 -8.73
CA GLN A 376 9.83 -20.43 -9.54
C GLN A 376 10.28 -19.27 -8.66
N ARG A 377 11.24 -18.48 -9.15
CA ARG A 377 11.71 -17.29 -8.45
C ARG A 377 10.55 -16.33 -8.23
N TYR A 378 10.31 -15.97 -6.97
CA TYR A 378 9.27 -15.03 -6.58
C TYR A 378 9.86 -13.70 -6.11
N ILE A 379 10.98 -13.75 -5.39
CA ILE A 379 11.73 -12.59 -4.90
C ILE A 379 13.22 -12.82 -5.12
N ASP A 380 13.89 -11.85 -5.73
CA ASP A 380 15.31 -11.95 -6.08
C ASP A 380 16.20 -11.73 -4.85
N ILE A 381 15.83 -10.76 -4.01
CA ILE A 381 16.54 -10.41 -2.78
C ILE A 381 15.53 -10.40 -1.63
N ALA A 382 15.56 -11.45 -0.81
CA ALA A 382 14.72 -11.59 0.37
C ALA A 382 15.14 -10.59 1.46
N ASP A 383 14.16 -9.94 2.07
CA ASP A 383 14.44 -9.10 3.23
C ASP A 383 14.79 -9.95 4.45
N GLN A 384 15.81 -9.52 5.18
CA GLN A 384 16.23 -10.14 6.43
C GLN A 384 16.27 -9.08 7.53
N PHE A 385 15.95 -9.49 8.76
CA PHE A 385 15.99 -8.60 9.91
C PHE A 385 16.66 -9.26 11.12
N GLY A 386 17.66 -8.56 11.67
CA GLY A 386 18.44 -9.02 12.82
C GLY A 386 17.59 -9.11 14.09
N ALA A 387 17.95 -10.02 14.99
CA ALA A 387 17.27 -10.15 16.28
C ALA A 387 17.44 -8.90 17.16
N ASP A 388 18.62 -8.27 17.14
CA ASP A 388 18.92 -7.06 17.91
C ASP A 388 18.14 -5.84 17.39
N ASP A 389 18.07 -5.67 16.07
CA ASP A 389 17.27 -4.61 15.44
C ASP A 389 15.78 -4.81 15.73
N ALA A 390 15.30 -6.05 15.69
CA ALA A 390 13.93 -6.40 16.07
C ALA A 390 13.65 -6.06 17.53
N ALA A 391 14.55 -6.40 18.46
CA ALA A 391 14.44 -6.03 19.86
C ALA A 391 14.45 -4.51 20.08
N HIS A 392 15.27 -3.79 19.33
CA HIS A 392 15.31 -2.32 19.39
C HIS A 392 13.99 -1.71 18.88
N LEU A 393 13.49 -2.17 17.73
CA LEU A 393 12.20 -1.76 17.16
C LEU A 393 11.04 -2.02 18.14
N ALA A 394 10.97 -3.24 18.70
CA ALA A 394 9.94 -3.63 19.65
C ALA A 394 9.93 -2.75 20.89
N ARG A 395 11.10 -2.41 21.45
CA ARG A 395 11.22 -1.50 22.60
C ARG A 395 10.81 -0.07 22.27
N ARG A 396 10.94 0.39 21.02
CA ARG A 396 10.44 1.71 20.61
C ARG A 396 8.93 1.71 20.44
N LEU A 397 8.36 0.66 19.84
CA LEU A 397 6.92 0.50 19.64
C LEU A 397 6.17 0.29 20.95
N SER A 398 6.77 -0.40 21.93
CA SER A 398 6.14 -0.70 23.23
C SER A 398 5.75 0.53 24.05
N ARG A 399 6.27 1.71 23.69
CA ARG A 399 5.93 2.99 24.32
C ARG A 399 4.52 3.45 24.01
N TRP A 400 3.90 2.96 22.94
CA TRP A 400 2.65 3.47 22.40
C TRP A 400 1.55 2.43 22.48
N ASP A 401 0.31 2.88 22.67
CA ASP A 401 -0.90 2.07 22.65
C ASP A 401 -2.08 2.93 22.18
N SER A 402 -2.90 2.45 21.25
CA SER A 402 -4.02 3.23 20.71
C SER A 402 -5.32 2.99 21.49
N ASP A 403 -5.47 1.80 22.06
CA ASP A 403 -6.57 1.47 22.95
C ASP A 403 -6.02 0.68 24.14
N PRO A 404 -5.58 1.36 25.22
CA PRO A 404 -5.17 0.70 26.44
C PRO A 404 -6.42 0.09 27.10
N THR A 405 -6.78 -1.11 26.64
CA THR A 405 -7.83 -1.98 27.18
C THR A 405 -7.58 -2.34 28.64
N HIS A 406 -6.36 -2.11 29.12
CA HIS A 406 -5.93 -2.31 30.50
C HIS A 406 -5.83 -0.96 31.23
N SER A 407 -6.69 -0.75 32.22
CA SER A 407 -6.73 0.45 33.07
C SER A 407 -5.38 0.80 33.73
N GLY A 408 -4.53 -0.20 33.98
CA GLY A 408 -3.19 -0.04 34.57
C GLY A 408 -2.06 0.37 33.60
N LEU A 409 -2.28 0.34 32.28
CA LEU A 409 -1.25 0.66 31.27
C LEU A 409 -1.31 2.10 30.75
N ARG A 410 -2.26 2.93 31.21
CA ARG A 410 -2.35 4.34 30.77
C ARG A 410 -1.18 5.16 31.32
N SER A 411 -0.58 5.99 30.48
CA SER A 411 0.39 7.02 30.88
C SER A 411 -0.18 7.94 31.96
N ALA A 412 0.68 8.44 32.86
CA ALA A 412 0.31 9.39 33.90
C ALA A 412 -0.55 10.56 33.41
N ALA A 413 -0.28 11.03 32.20
CA ALA A 413 -1.00 12.13 31.57
C ALA A 413 -2.44 11.77 31.17
N SER A 414 -2.73 10.51 30.81
CA SER A 414 -4.08 10.04 30.46
C SER A 414 -4.76 9.21 31.55
N ARG A 415 -4.06 8.92 32.66
CA ARG A 415 -4.65 8.35 33.89
C ARG A 415 -5.72 9.26 34.51
N GLY A 416 -5.71 10.55 34.22
CA GLY A 416 -6.45 11.57 34.97
C GLY A 416 -7.88 11.88 34.51
N ALA A 417 -8.33 11.42 33.34
CA ALA A 417 -9.56 11.96 32.73
C ALA A 417 -10.77 11.01 32.80
N THR A 418 -10.90 10.19 33.85
CA THR A 418 -12.23 9.64 34.15
C THR A 418 -13.08 10.74 34.78
N PHE A 419 -14.40 10.69 34.57
CA PHE A 419 -15.33 11.63 35.19
C PHE A 419 -15.09 11.79 36.69
N THR A 420 -14.85 10.68 37.40
CA THR A 420 -14.54 10.66 38.83
C THR A 420 -13.22 11.36 39.15
N THR A 421 -12.18 11.15 38.35
CA THR A 421 -10.87 11.77 38.60
C THR A 421 -10.88 13.28 38.33
N LEU A 422 -11.60 13.72 37.29
CA LEU A 422 -11.80 15.15 37.00
C LEU A 422 -12.53 15.89 38.12
N LEU A 423 -13.43 15.20 38.84
CA LEU A 423 -14.18 15.73 39.97
C LEU A 423 -13.57 15.43 41.34
N GLY A 424 -12.40 14.78 41.38
CA GLY A 424 -11.74 14.40 42.65
C GLY A 424 -12.49 13.33 43.45
N ILE A 425 -13.35 12.54 42.80
CA ILE A 425 -14.12 11.45 43.41
C ILE A 425 -13.26 10.18 43.43
N ALA A 426 -12.89 9.72 44.62
CA ALA A 426 -12.09 8.50 44.79
C ALA A 426 -12.88 7.21 44.52
N ASP A 427 -14.16 7.17 44.91
CA ASP A 427 -15.03 6.01 44.79
C ASP A 427 -16.49 6.43 44.52
N ALA A 428 -17.02 6.09 43.34
CA ALA A 428 -18.38 6.44 42.93
C ALA A 428 -19.47 5.64 43.66
N SER A 429 -19.12 4.51 44.30
CA SER A 429 -20.07 3.75 45.13
C SER A 429 -20.30 4.38 46.50
N ARG A 430 -19.44 5.32 46.91
CA ARG A 430 -19.44 5.98 48.22
C ARG A 430 -19.35 7.50 48.10
N LEU A 431 -20.30 8.09 47.37
CA LEU A 431 -20.35 9.54 47.18
C LEU A 431 -20.74 10.29 48.46
N ASP A 432 -19.89 11.23 48.88
CA ASP A 432 -20.23 12.23 49.90
C ASP A 432 -20.96 13.41 49.26
N VAL A 433 -22.26 13.25 49.05
CA VAL A 433 -23.11 14.24 48.38
C VAL A 433 -23.12 15.60 49.12
N PRO A 434 -23.24 15.67 50.46
CA PRO A 434 -23.12 16.93 51.19
C PRO A 434 -21.80 17.67 50.95
N ALA A 435 -20.67 16.95 50.85
CA ALA A 435 -19.39 17.56 50.54
C ALA A 435 -19.32 18.06 49.08
N LEU A 436 -19.85 17.29 48.13
CA LEU A 436 -19.89 17.66 46.72
C LEU A 436 -20.78 18.89 46.44
N TRP A 437 -21.85 19.05 47.22
CA TRP A 437 -22.81 20.16 47.17
C TRP A 437 -22.55 21.26 48.20
N ALA A 438 -21.37 21.26 48.82
CA ALA A 438 -20.99 22.33 49.74
C ALA A 438 -21.03 23.71 49.03
N PRO A 439 -21.35 24.80 49.75
CA PRO A 439 -21.42 26.14 49.17
C PRO A 439 -20.13 26.49 48.42
N ARG A 440 -20.26 26.80 47.13
CA ARG A 440 -19.15 27.18 46.25
C ARG A 440 -18.96 28.68 46.25
N ARG A 441 -17.74 29.12 45.94
CA ARG A 441 -17.48 30.52 45.64
C ARG A 441 -18.12 30.87 44.30
N ARG A 442 -18.50 32.14 44.11
CA ARG A 442 -19.12 32.62 42.87
C ARG A 442 -18.27 32.35 41.63
N GLU A 443 -16.94 32.35 41.76
CA GLU A 443 -15.99 32.00 40.69
C GLU A 443 -16.10 30.53 40.22
N ASP A 444 -16.54 29.62 41.09
CA ASP A 444 -16.64 28.17 40.83
C ASP A 444 -18.09 27.69 40.60
N GLU A 445 -19.07 28.59 40.68
CA GLU A 445 -20.45 28.28 40.31
C GLU A 445 -20.57 28.09 38.79
N LEU A 446 -21.36 27.09 38.39
CA LEU A 446 -21.64 26.72 36.99
C LEU A 446 -20.38 26.40 36.15
N ARG A 447 -19.28 26.09 36.84
CA ARG A 447 -17.96 25.80 36.26
C ARG A 447 -17.60 24.34 36.50
N VAL A 448 -17.51 23.54 35.44
CA VAL A 448 -17.32 22.09 35.52
C VAL A 448 -16.27 21.56 34.54
N PRO A 449 -15.48 20.53 34.92
CA PRO A 449 -14.57 19.89 33.99
C PRO A 449 -15.31 18.96 33.03
N ILE A 450 -14.97 19.02 31.74
CA ILE A 450 -15.61 18.22 30.68
C ILE A 450 -14.63 17.29 29.95
N GLY A 451 -13.34 17.40 30.24
CA GLY A 451 -12.30 16.58 29.62
C GLY A 451 -10.91 17.05 30.02
N VAL A 452 -9.92 16.68 29.22
CA VAL A 452 -8.53 17.16 29.35
C VAL A 452 -8.03 17.70 28.02
N THR A 453 -7.16 18.69 28.07
CA THR A 453 -6.45 19.23 26.91
C THR A 453 -5.32 18.28 26.50
N ALA A 454 -4.69 18.53 25.34
CA ALA A 454 -3.54 17.77 24.86
C ALA A 454 -2.32 17.83 25.81
N THR A 455 -2.27 18.82 26.71
CA THR A 455 -1.24 18.95 27.75
C THR A 455 -1.60 18.23 29.05
N GLY A 456 -2.80 17.64 29.15
CA GLY A 456 -3.31 16.93 30.32
C GLY A 456 -3.99 17.84 31.36
N GLU A 457 -4.16 19.14 31.07
CA GLU A 457 -4.88 20.05 31.96
C GLU A 457 -6.41 19.85 31.83
N PRO A 458 -7.19 19.99 32.91
CA PRO A 458 -8.64 19.89 32.83
C PRO A 458 -9.24 20.93 31.88
N LEU A 459 -10.02 20.48 30.91
CA LEU A 459 -10.83 21.35 30.07
C LEU A 459 -12.08 21.74 30.85
N ILE A 460 -12.19 23.03 31.18
CA ILE A 460 -13.30 23.57 31.98
C ILE A 460 -14.36 24.18 31.09
N PHE A 461 -15.62 23.89 31.39
CA PHE A 461 -16.81 24.50 30.80
C PHE A 461 -17.46 25.41 31.84
N ASP A 462 -17.67 26.68 31.48
CA ASP A 462 -18.16 27.72 32.39
C ASP A 462 -19.38 28.42 31.79
N LEU A 463 -20.56 28.18 32.37
CA LEU A 463 -21.85 28.70 31.90
C LEU A 463 -22.20 30.09 32.46
N LYS A 464 -21.30 30.74 33.21
CA LYS A 464 -21.54 32.10 33.69
C LYS A 464 -21.56 33.10 32.54
N ASP A 465 -22.13 34.28 32.81
CA ASP A 465 -22.11 35.41 31.89
C ASP A 465 -20.67 35.84 31.57
N GLU A 466 -20.43 36.35 30.36
CA GLU A 466 -19.16 36.92 29.95
C GLU A 466 -18.74 38.06 30.89
N ALA A 467 -19.71 38.82 31.41
CA ALA A 467 -19.47 39.88 32.39
C ALA A 467 -18.90 39.35 33.73
N GLU A 468 -19.10 38.06 34.02
CA GLU A 468 -18.57 37.37 35.20
C GLU A 468 -17.35 36.49 34.87
N GLY A 469 -16.83 36.59 33.64
CA GLY A 469 -15.66 35.82 33.17
C GLY A 469 -15.98 34.41 32.67
N GLY A 470 -17.26 34.06 32.49
CA GLY A 470 -17.70 32.80 31.90
C GLY A 470 -17.71 32.79 30.37
N MET A 471 -18.16 31.67 29.78
CA MET A 471 -18.26 31.50 28.32
C MET A 471 -19.59 32.00 27.74
N GLY A 472 -20.46 32.57 28.57
CA GLY A 472 -21.79 33.03 28.22
C GLY A 472 -22.88 31.99 28.57
N PRO A 473 -24.13 32.45 28.77
CA PRO A 473 -25.23 31.60 29.23
C PRO A 473 -25.79 30.64 28.15
N HIS A 474 -25.33 30.76 26.90
CA HIS A 474 -25.85 30.03 25.76
C HIS A 474 -24.71 29.45 24.93
N GLY A 475 -24.85 28.21 24.47
CA GLY A 475 -23.84 27.52 23.67
C GLY A 475 -24.45 26.71 22.53
N LEU A 476 -23.69 26.52 21.46
CA LEU A 476 -24.05 25.70 20.29
C LEU A 476 -23.02 24.57 20.13
N MET A 477 -23.50 23.33 20.07
CA MET A 477 -22.67 22.16 19.80
C MET A 477 -23.10 21.50 18.49
N ILE A 478 -22.18 21.45 17.53
CA ILE A 478 -22.39 20.85 16.21
C ILE A 478 -21.54 19.58 16.11
N GLY A 479 -22.14 18.48 15.68
CA GLY A 479 -21.42 17.22 15.47
C GLY A 479 -22.23 16.24 14.63
N MET A 480 -21.54 15.49 13.76
CA MET A 480 -22.14 14.41 12.97
C MET A 480 -22.44 13.20 13.87
N THR A 481 -23.29 12.28 13.43
CA THR A 481 -23.50 10.99 14.13
C THR A 481 -22.17 10.27 14.32
N GLY A 482 -21.92 9.76 15.53
CA GLY A 482 -20.64 9.12 15.89
C GLY A 482 -19.53 10.07 16.39
N SER A 483 -19.70 11.39 16.29
CA SER A 483 -18.72 12.38 16.80
C SER A 483 -18.65 12.52 18.32
N GLY A 484 -19.54 11.84 19.05
CA GLY A 484 -19.61 11.92 20.51
C GLY A 484 -20.48 13.06 21.08
N LYS A 485 -21.16 13.88 20.26
CA LYS A 485 -22.02 15.00 20.70
C LYS A 485 -22.93 14.66 21.90
N SER A 486 -23.67 13.56 21.83
CA SER A 486 -24.59 13.15 22.90
C SER A 486 -23.84 12.77 24.18
N GLN A 487 -22.70 12.08 24.08
CA GLN A 487 -21.86 11.72 25.22
C GLN A 487 -21.26 12.97 25.90
N THR A 488 -20.83 13.96 25.12
CA THR A 488 -20.32 15.23 25.66
C THR A 488 -21.40 16.00 26.42
N LEU A 489 -22.62 16.09 25.88
CA LEU A 489 -23.76 16.74 26.56
C LEU A 489 -24.13 16.03 27.86
N MET A 490 -24.19 14.70 27.85
CA MET A 490 -24.43 13.91 29.06
C MET A 490 -23.33 14.12 30.11
N SER A 491 -22.07 14.21 29.67
CA SER A 491 -20.93 14.41 30.57
C SER A 491 -20.96 15.79 31.23
N ILE A 492 -21.29 16.85 30.47
CA ILE A 492 -21.52 18.20 31.00
C ILE A 492 -22.66 18.18 32.03
N LEU A 493 -23.79 17.59 31.65
CA LEU A 493 -24.97 17.53 32.52
C LEU A 493 -24.66 16.77 33.82
N LEU A 494 -24.06 15.59 33.72
CA LEU A 494 -23.69 14.80 34.90
C LEU A 494 -22.71 15.57 35.81
N ALA A 495 -21.75 16.29 35.24
CA ALA A 495 -20.80 17.09 36.02
C ALA A 495 -21.52 18.20 36.80
N LEU A 496 -22.48 18.88 36.17
CA LEU A 496 -23.31 19.91 36.82
C LEU A 496 -24.17 19.32 37.93
N LEU A 497 -24.85 18.20 37.68
CA LEU A 497 -25.72 17.52 38.66
C LEU A 497 -24.95 17.01 39.88
N VAL A 498 -23.72 16.54 39.67
CA VAL A 498 -22.85 16.05 40.76
C VAL A 498 -22.29 17.19 41.61
N THR A 499 -22.09 18.38 41.03
CA THR A 499 -21.42 19.50 41.71
C THR A 499 -22.35 20.56 42.29
N HIS A 500 -23.64 20.57 41.91
CA HIS A 500 -24.59 21.61 42.30
C HIS A 500 -25.89 21.02 42.87
N PRO A 501 -26.38 21.51 44.02
CA PRO A 501 -27.67 21.13 44.60
C PRO A 501 -28.88 21.73 43.85
N ALA A 502 -30.07 21.18 44.09
CA ALA A 502 -31.32 21.53 43.39
C ALA A 502 -31.87 22.94 43.72
N ASP A 503 -31.41 23.57 44.80
CA ASP A 503 -31.70 24.97 45.12
C ASP A 503 -30.84 25.95 44.29
N ARG A 504 -29.80 25.46 43.61
CA ARG A 504 -28.86 26.25 42.79
C ARG A 504 -28.90 25.93 41.30
N LEU A 505 -29.25 24.70 40.93
CA LEU A 505 -29.34 24.26 39.55
C LEU A 505 -30.68 23.57 39.32
N ILE A 506 -31.38 24.04 38.29
CA ILE A 506 -32.58 23.39 37.77
C ILE A 506 -32.32 23.00 36.31
N VAL A 507 -32.67 21.77 35.95
CA VAL A 507 -32.44 21.22 34.62
C VAL A 507 -33.75 20.83 33.95
N ILE A 508 -33.88 21.25 32.69
CA ILE A 508 -34.87 20.74 31.73
C ILE A 508 -34.08 20.11 30.59
N TYR A 509 -34.25 18.81 30.38
CA TYR A 509 -33.58 18.09 29.29
C TYR A 509 -34.56 17.81 28.17
N ALA A 510 -34.27 18.27 26.96
CA ALA A 510 -35.12 18.06 25.79
C ALA A 510 -34.35 17.38 24.65
N ASP A 511 -34.83 16.23 24.20
CA ASP A 511 -34.31 15.48 23.05
C ASP A 511 -35.40 15.27 21.99
N PHE A 512 -35.13 15.74 20.78
CA PHE A 512 -36.05 15.69 19.66
C PHE A 512 -36.16 14.28 19.04
N LYS A 513 -35.07 13.50 19.01
CA LYS A 513 -35.02 12.20 18.30
C LYS A 513 -35.14 10.98 19.21
N GLY A 514 -35.02 11.16 20.54
CA GLY A 514 -35.23 10.09 21.52
C GLY A 514 -34.08 9.08 21.65
N GLU A 515 -32.91 9.36 21.07
CA GLU A 515 -31.76 8.44 21.02
C GLU A 515 -30.71 8.72 22.12
N ALA A 516 -30.81 9.83 22.85
CA ALA A 516 -29.71 10.34 23.67
C ALA A 516 -29.87 10.10 25.18
N GLY A 517 -30.23 8.89 25.62
CA GLY A 517 -30.09 8.42 27.02
C GLY A 517 -30.68 9.33 28.12
N ALA A 518 -31.66 10.15 27.77
CA ALA A 518 -32.23 11.19 28.62
C ALA A 518 -32.83 10.66 29.93
N ASP A 519 -33.38 9.45 29.87
CA ASP A 519 -34.06 8.80 31.00
C ASP A 519 -33.11 8.47 32.17
N SER A 520 -31.81 8.32 31.90
CA SER A 520 -30.82 8.07 32.96
C SER A 520 -30.73 9.20 33.99
N PHE A 521 -31.17 10.41 33.63
CA PHE A 521 -31.12 11.60 34.51
C PHE A 521 -32.44 11.92 35.21
N ARG A 522 -33.52 11.20 34.90
CA ARG A 522 -34.89 11.55 35.34
C ARG A 522 -35.05 11.62 36.87
N ASN A 523 -34.26 10.84 37.61
CA ASN A 523 -34.40 10.71 39.06
C ASN A 523 -33.48 11.66 39.86
N PHE A 524 -32.76 12.57 39.19
CA PHE A 524 -31.93 13.56 39.88
C PHE A 524 -32.81 14.69 40.45
N PRO A 525 -32.56 15.17 41.68
CA PRO A 525 -33.39 16.18 42.33
C PRO A 525 -33.40 17.54 41.63
N GLN A 526 -32.38 17.84 40.83
CA GLN A 526 -32.28 19.06 40.03
C GLN A 526 -33.11 19.00 38.73
N VAL A 527 -33.48 17.80 38.28
CA VAL A 527 -34.11 17.60 36.96
C VAL A 527 -35.63 17.69 37.11
N VAL A 528 -36.22 18.74 36.52
CA VAL A 528 -37.67 19.02 36.64
C VAL A 528 -38.46 18.39 35.50
N ALA A 529 -37.84 18.27 34.32
CA ALA A 529 -38.48 17.65 33.16
C ALA A 529 -37.45 16.99 32.25
N VAL A 530 -37.80 15.79 31.76
CA VAL A 530 -37.12 15.11 30.67
C VAL A 530 -38.14 14.95 29.55
N ILE A 531 -37.94 15.67 28.45
CA ILE A 531 -38.81 15.68 27.28
C ILE A 531 -38.09 14.94 26.17
N SER A 532 -38.51 13.72 25.85
CA SER A 532 -37.94 12.92 24.76
C SER A 532 -38.95 12.73 23.64
N ASN A 533 -38.44 12.34 22.46
CA ASN A 533 -39.25 11.93 21.30
C ASN A 533 -40.31 12.96 20.88
N MET A 534 -39.92 14.23 20.78
CA MET A 534 -40.82 15.31 20.33
C MET A 534 -41.15 15.27 18.82
N ALA A 535 -40.58 14.31 18.08
CA ALA A 535 -40.84 14.13 16.64
C ALA A 535 -42.15 13.38 16.33
N GLU A 536 -42.69 12.61 17.29
CA GLU A 536 -44.00 11.96 17.13
C GLU A 536 -45.12 12.90 17.62
N LYS A 537 -45.69 13.67 16.69
CA LYS A 537 -47.02 14.26 16.82
C LYS A 537 -47.82 14.06 15.55
#